data_AF-A0A7L4TLZ2-F1
#
_entry.id   AF-A0A7L4TLZ2-F1
#
_cell.length_a   1.000
_cell.length_b   1.000
_cell.length_c   1.000
_cell.angle_alpha   90.00
_cell.angle_beta   90.00
_cell.angle_gamma   90.00
#
_symmetry.space_group_name_H-M   'P 1'
#
loop_
_entity.id
_entity.type
_entity.pdbx_description
1 polymer ?
#
loop_
_entity_poly.entity_id
_entity_poly.type
_entity_poly.pdbx_seq_one_letter_code
_entity_poly.pdbx_strand_id
1 'polypeptide(L)'
;TDTLALLILAVVAGSTQGELTANFWFILLVSLALYVAAVLILVPIVAKFFFRTLSSEGALEFIFVMTVLFVSAYFATIAGLEPIIGAFLAGLALNRFISEQGTLMNRIKFVGNALFIPFFLLSVGMLMDIRILLSDPS
;
A
#
# COMPACT_ATOMS: atom_id res chain seq x y z
N THR A 1 -9.83 -6.07 -8.63
CA THR A 1 -8.44 -5.67 -8.93
C THR A 1 -8.34 -4.19 -8.62
N ASP A 2 -7.97 -3.87 -7.39
CA ASP A 2 -8.24 -2.55 -6.80
C ASP A 2 -7.36 -1.44 -7.37
N THR A 3 -6.19 -1.79 -7.92
CA THR A 3 -5.34 -0.86 -8.68
C THR A 3 -6.01 -0.35 -9.97
N LEU A 4 -6.83 -1.18 -10.63
CA LEU A 4 -7.59 -0.77 -11.81
C LEU A 4 -8.75 0.15 -11.44
N ALA A 5 -9.43 -0.10 -10.32
CA ALA A 5 -10.52 0.75 -9.85
C ALA A 5 -10.04 2.17 -9.52
N LEU A 6 -8.86 2.30 -8.91
CA LEU A 6 -8.26 3.58 -8.56
C LEU A 6 -7.76 4.37 -9.78
N LEU A 7 -7.19 3.67 -10.77
CA LEU A 7 -6.89 4.24 -12.09
C LEU A 7 -8.15 4.73 -12.79
N ILE A 8 -9.24 3.96 -12.74
CA ILE A 8 -10.53 4.34 -13.31
C ILE A 8 -11.10 5.57 -12.58
N LEU A 9 -10.98 5.64 -11.25
CA LEU A 9 -11.49 6.76 -10.45
C LEU A 9 -10.70 8.05 -10.73
N ALA A 10 -9.37 7.95 -10.87
CA ALA A 10 -8.52 9.05 -11.32
C ALA A 10 -8.86 9.51 -12.75
N VAL A 11 -9.17 8.57 -13.66
CA VAL A 11 -9.60 8.86 -15.04
C VAL A 11 -10.99 9.51 -15.07
N VAL A 12 -11.93 9.06 -14.25
CA VAL A 12 -13.30 9.63 -14.16
C VAL A 12 -13.29 10.99 -13.46
N ALA A 13 -12.47 11.18 -12.44
CA ALA A 13 -12.26 12.50 -11.82
C ALA A 13 -11.60 13.48 -12.80
N GLY A 14 -10.67 13.01 -13.64
CA GLY A 14 -10.09 13.80 -14.72
C GLY A 14 -11.06 14.07 -15.88
N SER A 15 -12.00 13.15 -16.16
CA SER A 15 -13.00 13.32 -17.22
C SER A 15 -14.11 14.29 -16.83
N THR A 16 -14.50 14.33 -15.54
CA THR A 16 -15.50 15.29 -15.04
C THR A 16 -14.96 16.73 -14.99
N GLN A 17 -13.64 16.92 -14.96
CA GLN A 17 -12.97 18.23 -15.06
C GLN A 17 -12.59 18.63 -16.50
N GLY A 18 -12.74 17.72 -17.49
CA GLY A 18 -12.43 18.00 -18.89
C GLY A 18 -10.92 18.05 -19.23
N GLU A 19 -10.04 17.57 -18.34
CA GLU A 19 -8.58 17.69 -18.46
C GLU A 19 -7.85 16.34 -18.53
N LEU A 20 -8.36 15.38 -19.32
CA LEU A 20 -7.58 14.19 -19.69
C LEU A 20 -6.52 14.53 -20.76
N THR A 21 -5.69 15.53 -20.46
CA THR A 21 -4.63 16.04 -21.33
C THR A 21 -3.42 15.12 -21.29
N ALA A 22 -2.65 15.03 -22.38
CA ALA A 22 -1.39 14.27 -22.42
C ALA A 22 -0.41 14.67 -21.28
N ASN A 23 -0.47 15.93 -20.83
CA ASN A 23 0.32 16.43 -19.70
C ASN A 23 -0.06 15.77 -18.36
N PHE A 24 -1.35 15.52 -18.11
CA PHE A 24 -1.82 14.82 -16.90
C PHE A 24 -1.24 13.41 -16.83
N TRP A 25 -1.36 12.65 -17.93
CA TRP A 25 -0.82 11.29 -18.02
C TRP A 25 0.70 11.25 -17.88
N PHE A 26 1.41 12.23 -18.45
CA PHE A 26 2.85 12.34 -18.30
C PHE A 26 3.26 12.59 -16.84
N ILE A 27 2.63 13.56 -16.17
CA ILE A 27 2.89 13.87 -14.76
C ILE A 27 2.58 12.65 -13.87
N LEU A 28 1.46 11.97 -14.11
CA LEU A 28 1.06 10.78 -13.36
C LEU A 28 2.05 9.63 -13.52
N LEU A 29 2.49 9.35 -14.75
CA LEU A 29 3.46 8.28 -15.01
C LEU A 29 4.82 8.59 -14.40
N VAL A 30 5.27 9.85 -14.50
CA VAL A 30 6.54 10.28 -13.92
C VAL A 30 6.48 10.25 -12.39
N SER A 31 5.41 10.73 -11.76
CA SER A 31 5.25 10.70 -10.31
C SER A 31 5.21 9.27 -9.77
N LEU A 32 4.48 8.38 -10.45
CA LEU A 32 4.42 6.95 -10.13
C LEU A 32 5.79 6.30 -10.26
N ALA A 33 6.49 6.52 -11.38
CA ALA A 33 7.81 5.92 -11.62
C ALA A 33 8.84 6.39 -10.58
N LEU A 34 8.87 7.69 -10.28
CA LEU A 34 9.75 8.25 -9.25
C LEU A 34 9.43 7.69 -7.87
N TYR A 35 8.16 7.59 -7.51
CA TYR A 35 7.74 7.03 -6.22
C TYR A 35 8.12 5.55 -6.08
N VAL A 36 7.82 4.73 -7.09
CA VAL A 36 8.20 3.31 -7.11
C VAL A 36 9.71 3.16 -6.99
N ALA A 37 10.48 3.91 -7.78
CA ALA A 37 11.94 3.89 -7.71
C ALA A 37 12.45 4.31 -6.32
N ALA A 38 11.88 5.38 -5.75
CA ALA A 38 12.25 5.85 -4.42
C ALA A 38 12.01 4.77 -3.37
N VAL A 39 10.84 4.12 -3.35
CA VAL A 39 10.55 3.05 -2.38
C VAL A 39 11.47 1.85 -2.58
N LEU A 40 11.62 1.37 -3.83
CA LEU A 40 12.41 0.17 -4.13
C LEU A 40 13.93 0.37 -3.96
N ILE A 41 14.41 1.61 -3.90
CA ILE A 41 15.82 1.94 -3.64
C ILE A 41 16.04 2.30 -2.18
N LEU A 42 15.27 3.24 -1.62
CA LEU A 42 15.49 3.76 -0.27
C LEU A 42 15.13 2.74 0.81
N VAL A 43 13.99 2.05 0.70
CA VAL A 43 13.55 1.11 1.73
C VAL A 43 14.58 -0.01 1.94
N PRO A 44 15.11 -0.67 0.88
CA PRO A 44 16.14 -1.69 1.06
C PRO A 44 17.45 -1.17 1.65
N ILE A 45 17.85 0.06 1.34
CA ILE A 45 19.05 0.69 1.92
C ILE A 45 18.85 0.87 3.44
N VAL A 46 17.71 1.44 3.82
CA VAL A 46 17.35 1.67 5.24
C VAL A 46 17.19 0.33 5.97
N ALA A 47 16.50 -0.65 5.38
CA ALA A 47 16.32 -1.98 5.94
C ALA A 47 17.65 -2.70 6.14
N LYS A 48 18.53 -2.68 5.13
CA LYS A 48 19.87 -3.26 5.24
C LYS A 48 20.67 -2.62 6.37
N PHE A 49 20.58 -1.30 6.53
CA PHE A 49 21.25 -0.60 7.63
C PHE A 49 20.65 -0.99 8.99
N PHE A 50 19.32 -1.01 9.10
CA PHE A 50 18.59 -1.35 10.32
C PHE A 50 18.91 -2.78 10.78
N PHE A 51 18.69 -3.78 9.93
CA PHE A 51 18.90 -5.20 10.28
C PHE A 51 20.38 -5.55 10.50
N ARG A 52 21.32 -4.80 9.92
CA ARG A 52 22.76 -4.99 10.19
C ARG A 52 23.20 -4.37 11.51
N THR A 53 22.60 -3.26 11.91
CA THR A 53 23.07 -2.45 13.07
C THR A 53 22.31 -2.79 14.35
N LEU A 54 21.01 -3.06 14.24
CA LEU A 54 20.17 -3.46 15.35
C LEU A 54 19.95 -4.96 15.32
N SER A 55 20.83 -5.71 15.98
CA SER A 55 20.63 -7.11 16.31
C SER A 55 19.66 -7.24 17.49
N SER A 56 18.41 -6.83 17.29
CA SER A 56 17.36 -6.89 18.31
C SER A 56 16.25 -7.84 17.90
N GLU A 57 16.24 -9.03 18.46
CA GLU A 57 15.11 -9.95 18.33
C GLU A 57 13.86 -9.39 19.04
N GLY A 58 12.71 -9.37 18.35
CA GLY A 58 11.41 -9.14 18.98
C GLY A 58 10.61 -7.95 18.43
N ALA A 59 10.20 -7.04 19.31
CA ALA A 59 9.20 -6.01 19.00
C ALA A 59 9.73 -4.89 18.08
N LEU A 60 11.02 -4.55 18.15
CA LEU A 60 11.60 -3.45 17.38
C LEU A 60 11.59 -3.72 15.87
N GLU A 61 11.85 -4.96 15.44
CA GLU A 61 11.77 -5.33 14.02
C GLU A 61 10.34 -5.17 13.49
N PHE A 62 9.35 -5.58 14.28
CA PHE A 62 7.95 -5.41 13.92
C PHE A 62 7.57 -3.92 13.81
N ILE A 63 7.98 -3.12 14.80
CA ILE A 63 7.77 -1.65 14.77
C ILE A 63 8.45 -1.02 13.55
N PHE A 64 9.66 -1.47 13.19
CA PHE A 64 10.35 -1.01 11.99
C PHE A 64 9.55 -1.31 10.72
N VAL A 65 9.09 -2.56 10.54
CA VAL A 65 8.26 -2.95 9.39
C VAL A 65 6.98 -2.11 9.32
N MET A 66 6.29 -1.95 10.45
CA MET A 66 5.07 -1.13 10.50
C MET A 66 5.37 0.35 10.19
N THR A 67 6.49 0.88 10.66
CA THR A 67 6.93 2.26 10.38
C THR A 67 7.16 2.44 8.88
N VAL A 68 7.93 1.53 8.26
CA VAL A 68 8.17 1.57 6.80
C VAL A 68 6.86 1.47 6.03
N LEU A 69 5.96 0.55 6.43
CA LEU A 69 4.64 0.39 5.82
C LEU A 69 3.84 1.71 5.85
N PHE A 70 3.69 2.34 7.02
CA PHE A 70 2.91 3.56 7.15
C PHE A 70 3.56 4.77 6.50
N VAL A 71 4.90 4.89 6.59
CA VAL A 71 5.65 5.98 5.93
C VAL A 71 5.52 5.86 4.42
N SER A 72 5.70 4.66 3.85
CA SER A 72 5.49 4.45 2.42
C SER A 72 4.05 4.74 2.01
N ALA A 73 3.05 4.26 2.77
CA ALA A 73 1.63 4.56 2.51
C ALA A 73 1.33 6.07 2.54
N TYR A 74 1.91 6.82 3.48
CA TYR A 74 1.77 8.27 3.55
C TYR A 74 2.42 8.97 2.35
N PHE A 75 3.64 8.58 1.95
CA PHE A 75 4.28 9.19 0.78
C PHE A 75 3.58 8.81 -0.54
N ALA A 76 2.83 7.69 -0.58
CA ALA A 76 1.99 7.36 -1.73
C ALA A 76 0.93 8.45 -1.95
N THR A 77 0.27 8.93 -0.90
CA THR A 77 -0.76 9.98 -1.03
C THR A 77 -0.19 11.28 -1.55
N ILE A 78 1.02 11.65 -1.12
CA ILE A 78 1.75 12.82 -1.64
C ILE A 78 2.07 12.65 -3.13
N ALA A 79 2.37 11.43 -3.59
CA ALA A 79 2.60 11.12 -4.99
C ALA A 79 1.31 11.03 -5.84
N GLY A 80 0.13 11.25 -5.25
CA GLY A 80 -1.17 11.11 -5.92
C GLY A 80 -1.62 9.65 -6.06
N LEU A 81 -1.05 8.75 -5.25
CA LEU A 81 -1.36 7.33 -5.23
C LEU A 81 -2.13 6.97 -3.96
N GLU A 82 -2.83 5.86 -4.03
CA GLU A 82 -3.58 5.36 -2.90
C GLU A 82 -2.65 4.75 -1.84
N PRO A 83 -2.91 4.95 -0.54
CA PRO A 83 -2.04 4.47 0.54
C PRO A 83 -1.73 2.97 0.45
N ILE A 84 -2.70 2.18 -0.03
CA ILE A 84 -2.55 0.73 -0.22
C ILE A 84 -1.41 0.36 -1.19
N ILE A 85 -1.17 1.20 -2.21
CA ILE A 85 -0.08 1.00 -3.17
C ILE A 85 1.26 1.18 -2.46
N GLY A 86 1.38 2.19 -1.59
CA GLY A 86 2.61 2.42 -0.83
C GLY A 86 2.90 1.31 0.18
N ALA A 87 1.88 0.84 0.90
CA ALA A 87 2.01 -0.30 1.80
C ALA A 87 2.44 -1.59 1.06
N PHE A 88 1.89 -1.83 -0.13
CA PHE A 88 2.27 -2.96 -0.97
C PHE A 88 3.74 -2.87 -1.41
N LEU A 89 4.19 -1.72 -1.91
CA LEU A 89 5.58 -1.52 -2.33
C LEU A 89 6.58 -1.64 -1.17
N ALA A 90 6.22 -1.16 0.02
CA ALA A 90 7.00 -1.39 1.23
C ALA A 90 7.17 -2.89 1.52
N GLY A 91 6.07 -3.66 1.46
CA GLY A 91 6.11 -5.11 1.63
C GLY A 91 7.00 -5.79 0.59
N LEU A 92 6.88 -5.40 -0.68
CA LEU A 92 7.73 -5.92 -1.77
C LEU A 92 9.22 -5.62 -1.53
N ALA A 93 9.55 -4.39 -1.14
CA ALA A 93 10.91 -3.96 -0.86
C ALA A 93 11.53 -4.69 0.35
N LEU A 94 10.71 -4.98 1.37
CA LEU A 94 11.11 -5.65 2.60
C LEU A 94 11.15 -7.18 2.52
N ASN A 95 10.44 -7.80 1.58
CA ASN A 95 10.30 -9.26 1.46
C ASN A 95 11.64 -10.00 1.60
N ARG A 96 12.68 -9.57 0.86
CA ARG A 96 14.02 -10.18 0.90
C ARG A 96 14.77 -10.09 2.24
N PHE A 97 14.31 -9.27 3.18
CA PHE A 97 14.92 -9.10 4.50
C PHE A 97 14.19 -9.89 5.61
N ILE A 98 13.01 -10.45 5.31
CA ILE A 98 12.16 -11.11 6.30
C ILE A 98 12.09 -12.59 5.98
N SER A 99 12.65 -13.43 6.85
CA SER A 99 12.53 -14.88 6.73
C SER A 99 11.10 -15.35 6.99
N GLU A 100 10.57 -16.23 6.13
CA GLU A 100 9.21 -16.75 6.24
C GLU A 100 8.95 -17.54 7.53
N GLN A 101 9.98 -18.19 8.07
CA GLN A 101 9.92 -19.02 9.28
C GLN A 101 10.28 -18.22 10.55
N GLY A 102 10.57 -16.93 10.40
CA GLY A 102 11.01 -16.05 11.48
C GLY A 102 9.87 -15.59 12.40
N THR A 103 10.25 -15.19 13.62
CA THR A 103 9.32 -14.61 14.62
C THR A 103 8.67 -13.32 14.11
N LEU A 104 9.40 -12.50 13.34
CA LEU A 104 8.89 -11.31 12.69
C LEU A 104 7.74 -11.63 11.72
N MET A 105 7.91 -12.62 10.84
CA MET A 105 6.87 -13.04 9.90
C MET A 105 5.62 -13.54 10.65
N ASN A 106 5.80 -14.30 11.74
CA ASN A 106 4.67 -14.73 12.57
C ASN A 106 3.90 -13.54 13.18
N ARG A 107 4.58 -12.49 13.63
CA ARG A 107 3.93 -11.27 14.14
C ARG A 107 3.17 -10.52 13.04
N ILE A 108 3.78 -10.39 11.86
CA ILE A 108 3.13 -9.78 10.69
C ILE A 108 1.87 -10.56 10.31
N LYS A 109 1.95 -11.89 10.21
CA LYS A 109 0.80 -12.76 9.91
C LYS A 109 -0.27 -12.67 10.99
N PHE A 110 0.11 -12.68 12.27
CA PHE A 110 -0.84 -12.56 13.36
C PHE A 110 -1.63 -11.25 13.25
N VAL A 111 -0.94 -10.11 13.10
CA VAL A 111 -1.60 -8.81 13.01
C VAL A 111 -2.45 -8.69 11.73
N GLY A 112 -1.94 -9.17 10.60
CA GLY A 112 -2.67 -9.20 9.33
C GLY A 112 -3.95 -10.04 9.42
N ASN A 113 -3.83 -11.29 9.85
CA ASN A 113 -4.94 -12.24 9.85
C ASN A 113 -5.93 -12.01 10.99
N ALA A 114 -5.46 -11.60 12.18
CA ALA A 114 -6.32 -11.41 13.34
C ALA A 114 -7.00 -10.04 13.37
N LEU A 115 -6.36 -9.00 12.82
CA LEU A 115 -6.89 -7.63 12.85
C LEU A 115 -7.22 -7.13 11.45
N PHE A 116 -6.22 -6.93 10.60
CA PHE A 116 -6.45 -6.17 9.35
C PHE A 116 -7.45 -6.83 8.40
N ILE A 117 -7.35 -8.13 8.15
CA ILE A 117 -8.25 -8.84 7.22
C ILE A 117 -9.71 -8.80 7.72
N PRO A 118 -10.04 -9.18 8.97
CA PRO A 118 -11.39 -9.08 9.48
C PRO A 118 -11.95 -7.65 9.48
N PHE A 119 -11.18 -6.66 9.96
CA PHE A 119 -11.63 -5.27 9.99
C PHE A 119 -11.84 -4.69 8.59
N PHE A 120 -10.98 -5.04 7.63
CA PHE A 120 -11.15 -4.64 6.23
C PHE A 120 -12.45 -5.19 5.64
N LEU A 121 -12.68 -6.50 5.78
CA LEU A 121 -13.90 -7.15 5.29
C LEU A 121 -15.16 -6.60 5.96
N LEU A 122 -15.11 -6.36 7.28
CA LEU A 122 -16.20 -5.71 8.03
C LEU A 122 -16.47 -4.30 7.50
N SER A 123 -15.44 -3.48 7.33
CA SER A 123 -15.58 -2.10 6.85
C SER A 123 -16.16 -2.04 5.45
N VAL A 124 -15.67 -2.87 4.52
CA VAL A 124 -16.21 -2.93 3.16
C VAL A 124 -17.67 -3.42 3.21
N GLY A 125 -17.97 -4.45 4.00
CA GLY A 125 -19.33 -4.96 4.18
C GLY A 125 -20.31 -3.91 4.72
N MET A 126 -19.87 -3.04 5.63
CA MET A 126 -20.69 -1.95 6.17
C MET A 126 -21.02 -0.85 5.16
N LEU A 127 -20.23 -0.71 4.09
CA LEU A 127 -20.44 0.28 3.03
C LEU A 127 -21.35 -0.24 1.91
N MET A 128 -21.60 -1.55 1.85
CA MET A 128 -22.44 -2.17 0.82
C MET A 128 -23.92 -1.93 1.12
N ASP A 129 -24.64 -1.26 0.21
CA ASP A 129 -26.10 -1.18 0.27
C ASP A 129 -26.73 -2.33 -0.53
N ILE A 130 -27.28 -3.31 0.19
CA ILE A 130 -27.91 -4.49 -0.38
C ILE A 130 -29.18 -4.11 -1.17
N ARG A 131 -29.81 -2.97 -0.86
CA ARG A 131 -31.00 -2.51 -1.59
C ARG A 131 -30.66 -2.20 -3.04
N ILE A 132 -29.49 -1.63 -3.32
CA ILE A 132 -29.03 -1.33 -4.68
C ILE A 132 -28.86 -2.63 -5.49
N LEU A 133 -28.28 -3.67 -4.88
CA LEU A 133 -28.13 -5.00 -5.51
C LEU A 133 -29.46 -5.69 -5.81
N LEU A 134 -30.50 -5.39 -5.03
CA LEU A 134 -31.84 -5.98 -5.18
C LEU A 134 -32.76 -5.14 -6.08
N SER A 135 -32.53 -3.83 -6.18
CA SER A 135 -33.36 -2.93 -6.98
C SER A 135 -32.95 -2.83 -8.44
N ASP A 136 -31.72 -3.24 -8.79
CA ASP A 136 -31.20 -3.19 -10.17
C ASP A 136 -30.56 -4.54 -10.56
N PRO A 137 -31.35 -5.51 -11.05
CA PRO A 137 -30.84 -6.80 -11.51
C PRO A 137 -30.33 -6.77 -12.98
N SER A 138 -29.87 -5.60 -13.47
CA SER A 138 -29.42 -5.41 -14.86
C SER A 138 -27.92 -5.68 -15.05
#